data_AF-A0A3B8V3X3-F1
#
_entry.id   AF-A0A3B8V3X3-F1
#
_cell.length_a   1.000
_cell.length_b   1.000
_cell.length_c   1.000
_cell.angle_alpha   90.00
_cell.angle_beta   90.00
_cell.angle_gamma   90.00
#
_symmetry.space_group_name_H-M   'P 1'
#
loop_
_entity.id
_entity.type
_entity.pdbx_description
1 polymer ?
#
loop_
_entity_poly.entity_id
_entity_poly.type
_entity_poly.pdbx_seq_one_letter_code
_entity_poly.pdbx_strand_id
1 'polypeptide(L)'
;LGDRVLLQAWEAVVESEVAGDRIHLLEAFDPTVDKWTMLEGLARRRGFATEAVVAIGDGLNDVGMVGNAGIGIAMENADPRVVAVSDRRTGPPGTGVGDAIRRLLEDD
;
A
#
# COMPACT_ATOMS: atom_id res chain seq x y z
N LEU A 1 -23.30 -3.98 11.31
CA LEU A 1 -22.14 -4.89 11.47
C LEU A 1 -21.31 -4.55 12.72
N GLY A 2 -21.24 -3.29 13.15
CA GLY A 2 -20.48 -2.89 14.35
C GLY A 2 -18.99 -3.10 14.12
N ASP A 3 -18.22 -3.20 15.19
CA ASP A 3 -16.75 -3.35 15.14
C ASP A 3 -16.29 -4.76 14.73
N ARG A 4 -17.19 -5.55 14.14
CA ARG A 4 -16.94 -6.93 13.69
C ARG A 4 -16.40 -7.02 12.27
N VAL A 5 -16.43 -5.92 11.53
CA VAL A 5 -15.95 -5.83 10.15
C VAL A 5 -15.31 -4.47 9.96
N LEU A 6 -14.09 -4.46 9.42
CA LEU A 6 -13.49 -3.24 8.89
C LEU A 6 -14.10 -2.97 7.52
N LEU A 7 -14.73 -1.81 7.36
CA LEU A 7 -15.32 -1.36 6.09
C LEU A 7 -14.58 -0.14 5.59
N GLN A 8 -14.21 -0.15 4.32
CA GLN A 8 -13.63 0.99 3.65
C GLN A 8 -14.15 1.08 2.22
N ALA A 9 -14.34 2.31 1.73
CA ALA A 9 -14.83 2.55 0.38
C ALA A 9 -14.17 3.77 -0.25
N TRP A 10 -13.93 3.68 -1.56
CA TRP A 10 -13.33 4.75 -2.36
C TRP A 10 -13.73 4.59 -3.83
N GLU A 11 -13.39 5.60 -4.64
CA GLU A 11 -13.51 5.53 -6.09
C GLU A 11 -12.39 4.66 -6.68
N ALA A 12 -12.77 3.62 -7.40
CA ALA A 12 -11.83 2.69 -8.00
C ALA A 12 -10.99 3.37 -9.09
N VAL A 13 -9.70 3.02 -9.15
CA VAL A 13 -8.87 3.35 -10.30
C VAL A 13 -9.28 2.42 -11.44
N VAL A 14 -9.95 2.98 -12.46
CA VAL A 14 -10.41 2.24 -13.64
C VAL A 14 -9.60 2.66 -14.86
N GLU A 15 -9.34 1.71 -15.75
CA GLU A 15 -8.77 2.03 -17.06
C GLU A 15 -9.76 2.91 -17.84
N SER A 16 -9.24 3.93 -18.53
CA SER A 16 -9.99 5.05 -19.11
C SER A 16 -11.06 4.67 -20.14
N GLU A 17 -11.14 3.40 -20.55
CA GLU A 17 -12.07 2.91 -21.55
C GLU A 17 -13.43 2.46 -20.98
N VAL A 18 -13.59 2.39 -19.65
CA VAL A 18 -14.90 2.16 -19.03
C VAL A 18 -15.67 3.48 -18.94
N ALA A 19 -16.21 3.91 -20.08
CA ALA A 19 -16.91 5.17 -20.24
C ALA A 19 -18.23 5.21 -19.43
N GLY A 20 -18.34 6.20 -18.53
CA GLY A 20 -19.63 6.76 -18.08
C GLY A 20 -19.83 6.84 -16.57
N ASP A 21 -19.58 5.74 -15.85
CA ASP A 21 -19.94 5.62 -14.44
C ASP A 21 -18.72 5.57 -13.51
N ARG A 22 -18.78 6.33 -12.41
CA ARG A 22 -17.78 6.25 -11.33
C ARG A 22 -17.93 4.90 -10.63
N ILE A 23 -16.91 4.05 -10.74
CA ILE A 23 -16.89 2.77 -10.02
C ILE A 23 -16.42 3.04 -8.59
N HIS A 24 -17.18 2.53 -7.62
CA HIS A 24 -16.78 2.55 -6.22
C HIS A 24 -16.41 1.14 -5.76
N LEU A 25 -15.28 1.04 -5.07
CA LEU A 25 -14.86 -0.16 -4.35
C LEU A 25 -15.38 -0.08 -2.92
N LEU A 26 -15.98 -1.17 -2.45
CA LEU A 26 -16.27 -1.41 -1.05
C LEU A 26 -15.49 -2.66 -0.64
N GLU A 27 -14.57 -2.49 0.29
CA GLU A 27 -13.85 -3.61 0.89
C GLU A 27 -14.35 -3.85 2.31
N ALA A 28 -14.47 -5.14 2.66
CA ALA A 28 -14.94 -5.61 3.95
C ALA A 28 -14.01 -6.73 4.43
N PHE A 29 -13.37 -6.52 5.57
CA PHE A 29 -12.40 -7.46 6.13
C PHE A 29 -12.70 -7.78 7.60
N ASP A 30 -12.12 -8.87 8.09
CA ASP A 30 -11.98 -9.07 9.52
C ASP A 30 -11.19 -7.87 10.11
N PRO A 31 -11.60 -7.30 11.26
CA PRO A 31 -10.94 -6.14 11.86
C PRO A 31 -9.47 -6.36 12.22
N THR A 32 -9.02 -7.61 12.28
CA THR A 32 -7.66 -7.99 12.66
C THR A 32 -6.75 -8.27 11.47
N VAL A 33 -7.23 -8.11 10.23
CA VAL A 33 -6.45 -8.39 9.02
C VAL A 33 -6.34 -7.17 8.11
N ASP A 34 -5.16 -7.03 7.53
CA ASP A 34 -4.83 -6.05 6.48
C ASP A 34 -3.59 -6.56 5.70
N LYS A 35 -3.06 -5.73 4.79
CA LYS A 35 -1.83 -6.09 4.06
C LYS A 35 -0.61 -6.19 4.99
N TRP A 36 -0.54 -5.39 6.05
CA TRP A 36 0.61 -5.38 6.96
C TRP A 36 0.70 -6.63 7.82
N THR A 37 -0.38 -7.00 8.51
CA THR A 37 -0.48 -8.21 9.33
C THR A 37 -0.10 -9.47 8.56
N MET A 38 -0.39 -9.52 7.25
CA MET A 38 0.08 -10.57 6.35
C MET A 38 1.62 -10.53 6.15
N LEU A 39 2.18 -9.35 5.82
CA LEU A 39 3.62 -9.16 5.62
C LEU A 39 4.43 -9.40 6.89
N GLU A 40 3.99 -8.88 8.03
CA GLU A 40 4.60 -9.11 9.35
C GLU A 40 4.62 -10.61 9.67
N GLY A 41 3.49 -11.29 9.48
CA GLY A 41 3.40 -12.73 9.66
C GLY A 41 4.36 -13.50 8.74
N LEU A 42 4.52 -13.06 7.48
CA LEU A 42 5.44 -13.67 6.53
C LEU A 42 6.92 -13.42 6.90
N ALA A 43 7.29 -12.18 7.22
CA ALA A 43 8.65 -11.80 7.63
C ALA A 43 9.09 -12.63 8.83
N ARG A 44 8.24 -12.72 9.87
CA ARG A 44 8.48 -13.56 11.05
C ARG A 44 8.69 -15.04 10.70
N ARG A 45 7.83 -15.61 9.82
CA ARG A 45 7.98 -17.02 9.38
C ARG A 45 9.27 -17.27 8.61
N ARG A 46 9.84 -16.24 7.97
CA ARG A 46 11.09 -16.31 7.20
C ARG A 46 12.32 -15.90 7.99
N GLY A 47 12.16 -15.46 9.24
CA GLY A 47 13.26 -14.99 10.08
C GLY A 47 13.77 -13.60 9.72
N PHE A 48 12.98 -12.79 9.01
CA PHE A 48 13.30 -11.40 8.71
C PHE A 48 12.70 -10.47 9.76
N ALA A 49 13.47 -9.43 10.12
CA ALA A 49 13.00 -8.32 10.91
C ALA A 49 12.06 -7.43 10.07
N THR A 50 11.05 -6.83 10.68
CA THR A 50 10.11 -5.94 9.99
C THR A 50 10.79 -4.68 9.44
N GLU A 51 11.89 -4.26 10.08
CA GLU A 51 12.76 -3.16 9.65
C GLU A 51 13.48 -3.47 8.33
N ALA A 52 13.60 -4.74 7.95
CA ALA A 52 14.16 -5.16 6.66
C ALA A 52 13.11 -5.20 5.54
N VAL A 53 11.86 -4.83 5.82
CA VAL A 53 10.78 -4.79 4.83
C VAL A 53 10.69 -3.40 4.21
N VAL A 54 10.64 -3.35 2.89
CA VAL A 54 10.24 -2.17 2.13
C VAL A 54 8.84 -2.42 1.57
N ALA A 55 7.93 -1.47 1.76
CA ALA A 55 6.58 -1.52 1.21
C ALA A 55 6.35 -0.34 0.25
N ILE A 56 5.81 -0.63 -0.93
CA ILE A 56 5.46 0.36 -1.95
C ILE A 56 3.96 0.26 -2.21
N GLY A 57 3.23 1.37 -2.08
CA GLY A 57 1.77 1.36 -2.22
C GLY A 57 1.18 2.69 -2.69
N ASP A 58 -0.10 2.66 -3.01
CA ASP A 58 -0.83 3.80 -3.56
C ASP A 58 -2.29 3.89 -3.09
N GLY A 59 -2.90 2.78 -2.71
CA GLY A 59 -4.30 2.70 -2.31
C GLY A 59 -4.53 2.74 -0.79
N LEU A 60 -5.78 2.94 -0.38
CA LEU A 60 -6.16 2.98 1.03
C LEU A 60 -5.78 1.72 1.82
N ASN A 61 -5.90 0.56 1.20
CA ASN A 61 -5.51 -0.71 1.80
C ASN A 61 -3.98 -0.88 1.96
N ASP A 62 -3.17 0.06 1.45
CA ASP A 62 -1.72 0.09 1.62
C ASP A 62 -1.25 0.91 2.82
N VAL A 63 -2.12 1.74 3.44
CA VAL A 63 -1.76 2.62 4.56
C VAL A 63 -1.07 1.84 5.68
N GLY A 64 -1.61 0.68 6.05
CA GLY A 64 -1.03 -0.19 7.07
C GLY A 64 0.36 -0.69 6.69
N MET A 65 0.56 -1.20 5.47
CA MET A 65 1.88 -1.74 5.10
C MET A 65 2.93 -0.66 4.88
N VAL A 66 2.55 0.50 4.31
CA VAL A 66 3.45 1.61 4.07
C VAL A 66 3.89 2.25 5.38
N GLY A 67 2.97 2.46 6.33
CA GLY A 67 3.29 3.12 7.60
C GLY A 67 4.03 2.26 8.63
N ASN A 68 4.06 0.93 8.46
CA ASN A 68 4.70 0.01 9.42
C ASN A 68 5.97 -0.68 8.88
N ALA A 69 6.21 -0.65 7.57
CA ALA A 69 7.43 -1.19 6.99
C ALA A 69 8.66 -0.40 7.47
N GLY A 70 9.85 -1.02 7.45
CA GLY A 70 11.10 -0.31 7.73
C GLY A 70 11.37 0.86 6.78
N ILE A 71 10.91 0.74 5.53
CA ILE A 71 10.80 1.85 4.59
C ILE A 71 9.45 1.79 3.88
N GLY A 72 8.60 2.79 4.11
CA GLY A 72 7.35 3.01 3.39
C GLY A 72 7.53 3.95 2.20
N ILE A 73 7.05 3.55 1.03
CA ILE A 73 7.14 4.34 -0.20
C ILE A 73 5.76 4.54 -0.83
N ALA A 74 5.36 5.80 -1.01
CA ALA A 74 4.15 6.15 -1.75
C ALA A 74 4.45 6.33 -3.25
N MET A 75 3.61 5.74 -4.11
CA MET A 75 3.63 6.02 -5.55
C MET A 75 3.21 7.48 -5.85
N GLU A 76 3.50 7.96 -7.07
CA GLU A 76 3.13 9.33 -7.46
C GLU A 76 1.62 9.58 -7.36
N ASN A 77 0.81 8.60 -7.79
CA ASN A 77 -0.65 8.61 -7.81
C ASN A 77 -1.30 8.20 -6.47
N ALA A 78 -0.52 8.06 -5.40
CA ALA A 78 -0.99 7.54 -4.13
C ALA A 78 -2.06 8.42 -3.47
N ASP A 79 -3.01 7.79 -2.78
CA ASP A 79 -3.97 8.45 -1.92
C ASP A 79 -3.22 9.34 -0.89
N PRO A 80 -3.71 10.55 -0.59
CA PRO A 80 -3.06 11.46 0.38
C PRO A 80 -2.78 10.82 1.74
N ARG A 81 -3.60 9.84 2.17
CA ARG A 81 -3.40 9.11 3.43
C ARG A 81 -2.22 8.15 3.39
N VAL A 82 -1.92 7.58 2.22
CA VAL A 82 -0.71 6.77 2.01
C VAL A 82 0.53 7.66 2.01
N VAL A 83 0.46 8.81 1.32
CA VAL A 83 1.56 9.80 1.31
C VAL A 83 1.86 10.31 2.72
N ALA A 84 0.84 10.51 3.55
CA ALA A 84 1.00 11.00 4.91
C ALA A 84 1.77 10.04 5.85
N VAL A 85 1.79 8.75 5.54
CA VAL A 85 2.48 7.72 6.34
C VAL A 85 3.75 7.19 5.68
N SER A 86 4.11 7.65 4.48
CA SER A 86 5.28 7.18 3.74
C SER A 86 6.55 7.96 4.09
N ASP A 87 7.69 7.27 4.15
CA ASP A 87 9.03 7.87 4.31
C ASP A 87 9.54 8.49 3.00
N ARG A 88 9.21 7.87 1.87
CA ARG A 88 9.69 8.26 0.54
C ARG A 88 8.56 8.30 -0.48
N ARG A 89 8.79 8.98 -1.60
CA ARG A 89 7.91 8.96 -2.78
C ARG A 89 8.64 8.43 -4.00
N THR A 90 7.92 7.76 -4.88
CA THR A 90 8.44 7.30 -6.18
C THR A 90 7.56 7.76 -7.35
N GLY A 91 7.94 7.37 -8.57
CA GLY A 91 7.31 7.78 -9.82
C GLY A 91 5.92 7.16 -10.09
N PRO A 92 5.40 7.35 -11.31
CA PRO A 92 4.04 6.96 -11.66
C PRO A 92 3.90 5.44 -11.85
N PRO A 93 2.66 4.93 -11.96
CA PRO A 93 2.40 3.57 -12.40
C PRO A 93 3.18 3.24 -13.69
N GLY A 94 3.67 2.01 -13.80
CA GLY A 94 4.48 1.55 -14.93
C GLY A 94 5.99 1.62 -14.71
N THR A 95 6.52 2.66 -14.03
CA THR A 95 7.97 2.78 -13.77
C THR A 95 8.33 2.94 -12.29
N GLY A 96 7.44 3.51 -11.48
CA GLY A 96 7.75 3.96 -10.12
C GLY A 96 8.26 2.86 -9.18
N VAL A 97 7.77 1.63 -9.31
CA VAL A 97 8.29 0.48 -8.53
C VAL A 97 9.75 0.20 -8.88
N GLY A 98 10.08 0.15 -10.18
CA GLY A 98 11.45 -0.08 -10.64
C GLY A 98 12.40 1.05 -10.24
N ASP A 99 11.92 2.29 -10.28
CA ASP A 99 12.69 3.46 -9.85
C ASP A 99 12.93 3.49 -8.34
N ALA A 100 11.98 3.01 -7.55
CA ALA A 100 12.16 2.85 -6.10
C ALA A 100 13.22 1.78 -5.79
N ILE A 101 13.12 0.61 -6.42
CA ILE A 101 14.08 -0.49 -6.22
C ILE A 101 15.49 -0.06 -6.63
N ARG A 102 15.65 0.59 -7.79
CA ARG A 102 16.96 1.06 -8.26
C ARG A 102 17.61 2.00 -7.24
N ARG A 103 16.86 2.99 -6.74
CA ARG A 103 17.35 3.93 -5.72
C ARG A 103 17.78 3.22 -4.45
N LEU A 104 17.01 2.24 -3.98
CA LEU A 104 17.36 1.45 -2.79
C LEU A 104 18.65 0.65 -2.96
N LEU A 105 18.94 0.17 -4.16
CA LEU A 105 20.16 -0.59 -4.46
C LEU A 105 21.39 0.30 -4.72
N GLU A 106 21.16 1.57 -5.09
CA GLU A 106 22.22 2.56 -5.35
C GLU A 106 22.58 3.38 -4.10
N ASP A 107 21.70 3.44 -3.10
CA ASP A 107 21.89 4.15 -1.82
C ASP A 107 22.78 3.37 -0.82
N ASP A 108 23.37 2.22 -1.21
CA ASP A 108 24.34 1.40 -0.43
C ASP A 108 25.81 1.65 -0.83
#